data_AF-A0A7K1EWB6-F1
#
_entry.id   AF-A0A7K1EWB6-F1
#
_cell.length_a   1.000
_cell.length_b   1.000
_cell.length_c   1.000
_cell.angle_alpha   90.00
_cell.angle_beta   90.00
_cell.angle_gamma   90.00
#
_symmetry.space_group_name_H-M   'P 1'
#
loop_
_entity.id
_entity.type
_entity.pdbx_description
1 polymer ?
#
loop_
_entity_poly.entity_id
_entity_poly.type
_entity_poly.pdbx_seq_one_letter_code
_entity_poly.pdbx_strand_id
1 'polypeptide(L)'
;MNLRTWVKKTPAGRLFWRVFIGVLGGGITVLGGIALIGPGPGVLVVLAGLGILATEFAWAGRAMEKTKSIAKSAAEKTGLPLWVKYFVVAGGAVISIVAVFIYHWH
;
A
#
# COMPACT_ATOMS: atom_id res chain seq x y z
N MET A 1 21.08 21.93 25.73
CA MET A 1 19.91 21.26 26.33
C MET A 1 19.06 20.69 25.21
N ASN A 2 18.89 19.37 25.13
CA ASN A 2 18.27 18.70 23.98
C ASN A 2 16.73 18.79 24.01
N LEU A 3 16.16 19.63 23.14
CA LEU A 3 14.72 19.87 22.92
C LEU A 3 13.93 18.64 22.40
N ARG A 4 14.60 17.51 22.19
CA ARG A 4 14.07 16.36 21.44
C ARG A 4 13.25 15.37 22.28
N THR A 5 13.22 15.51 23.61
CA THR A 5 12.64 14.50 24.52
C THR A 5 11.30 14.87 25.14
N TRP A 6 10.81 16.11 24.97
CA TRP A 6 9.61 16.58 25.68
C TRP A 6 8.27 16.33 24.98
N VAL A 7 8.27 16.02 23.68
CA VAL A 7 7.02 15.90 22.89
C VAL A 7 6.38 14.50 22.94
N LYS A 8 7.03 13.50 23.59
CA LYS A 8 6.54 12.10 23.61
C LYS A 8 5.94 11.64 24.95
N LYS A 9 5.03 12.39 25.57
CA LYS A 9 4.42 11.98 26.86
C LYS A 9 2.90 11.86 26.94
N THR A 10 2.13 12.18 25.89
CA THR A 10 0.66 12.13 25.98
C THR A 10 0.07 10.94 25.22
N PRO A 11 -0.77 10.09 25.86
CA PRO A 11 -1.46 8.98 25.19
C PRO A 11 -2.37 9.46 24.04
N ALA A 12 -2.87 10.70 24.12
CA ALA A 12 -3.64 11.35 23.07
C ALA A 12 -2.88 11.50 21.75
N GLY A 13 -1.57 11.82 21.78
CA GLY A 13 -0.77 11.99 20.56
C GLY A 13 -0.51 10.66 19.84
N ARG A 14 -0.32 9.58 20.60
CA ARG A 14 -0.19 8.23 20.03
C ARG A 14 -1.50 7.76 19.41
N LEU A 15 -2.61 8.03 20.08
CA LEU A 15 -3.94 7.71 19.55
C LEU A 15 -4.23 8.50 18.27
N PHE A 16 -3.97 9.80 18.27
CA PHE A 16 -4.13 10.65 17.09
C PHE A 16 -3.30 10.15 15.91
N TRP A 17 -2.02 9.86 16.13
CA TRP A 17 -1.12 9.37 15.09
C TRP A 17 -1.58 8.02 14.52
N ARG A 18 -2.00 7.09 15.38
CA ARG A 18 -2.54 5.79 14.97
C ARG A 18 -3.85 5.91 14.21
N VAL A 19 -4.73 6.84 14.59
CA VAL A 19 -5.98 7.14 13.86
C VAL A 19 -5.66 7.77 12.51
N PHE A 20 -4.76 8.74 12.46
CA PHE A 20 -4.33 9.40 11.22
C PHE A 20 -3.77 8.41 10.20
N ILE A 21 -2.84 7.53 10.62
CA ILE A 21 -2.30 6.47 9.78
C ILE A 21 -3.38 5.44 9.41
N GLY A 22 -4.29 5.13 10.34
CA GLY A 22 -5.42 4.24 10.07
C GLY A 22 -6.35 4.79 8.97
N VAL A 23 -6.66 6.09 9.00
CA VAL A 23 -7.50 6.75 7.99
C VAL A 23 -6.78 6.87 6.66
N LEU A 24 -5.52 7.32 6.64
CA LEU A 24 -4.74 7.45 5.41
C LEU A 24 -4.49 6.09 4.74
N GLY A 25 -3.92 5.16 5.50
CA GLY A 25 -3.66 3.81 5.00
C GLY A 25 -4.95 3.10 4.61
N GLY A 26 -5.99 3.20 5.43
CA GLY A 26 -7.30 2.59 5.18
C GLY A 26 -7.95 3.15 3.92
N GLY A 27 -7.94 4.46 3.74
CA GLY A 27 -8.46 5.12 2.55
C GLY A 27 -7.74 4.67 1.28
N ILE A 28 -6.41 4.64 1.29
CA ILE A 28 -5.62 4.18 0.15
C ILE A 28 -5.91 2.70 -0.16
N THR A 29 -6.01 1.85 0.88
CA THR A 29 -6.37 0.43 0.69
C THR A 29 -7.75 0.26 0.09
N VAL A 30 -8.76 1.01 0.53
CA VAL A 30 -10.12 0.94 -0.01
C VAL A 30 -10.17 1.43 -1.46
N LEU A 31 -9.52 2.56 -1.76
CA LEU A 31 -9.42 3.08 -3.13
C LEU A 31 -8.71 2.08 -4.05
N GLY A 32 -7.62 1.47 -3.58
CA GLY A 32 -6.97 0.38 -4.30
C GLY A 32 -7.88 -0.81 -4.54
N GLY A 33 -8.70 -1.17 -3.55
CA GLY A 33 -9.69 -2.25 -3.64
C GLY A 33 -10.76 -1.96 -4.69
N ILE A 34 -11.27 -0.73 -4.75
CA ILE A 34 -12.19 -0.28 -5.80
C ILE A 34 -11.49 -0.33 -7.16
N ALA A 35 -10.22 0.10 -7.22
CA ALA A 35 -9.42 0.07 -8.43
C ALA A 35 -9.10 -1.36 -8.92
N LEU A 36 -9.37 -2.41 -8.14
CA LEU A 36 -9.30 -3.81 -8.62
C LEU A 36 -10.43 -4.15 -9.60
N ILE A 37 -11.53 -3.40 -9.58
CA ILE A 37 -12.66 -3.62 -10.50
C ILE A 37 -12.28 -3.17 -11.92
N GLY A 38 -11.45 -2.14 -12.04
CA GLY A 38 -10.93 -1.66 -13.32
C GLY A 38 -9.69 -2.42 -13.79
N PRO A 39 -9.38 -2.41 -15.11
CA PRO A 39 -8.15 -2.99 -15.66
C PRO A 39 -6.90 -2.13 -15.35
N GLY A 40 -6.76 -1.70 -14.09
CA GLY A 40 -5.62 -0.94 -13.57
C GLY A 40 -4.91 -1.70 -12.45
N PRO A 41 -3.74 -1.25 -11.99
CA PRO A 41 -2.99 -1.95 -10.96
C PRO A 41 -3.50 -1.60 -9.55
N GLY A 42 -4.79 -1.83 -9.31
CA GLY A 42 -5.40 -1.67 -7.99
C GLY A 42 -4.67 -2.47 -6.91
N VAL A 43 -4.08 -3.61 -7.26
CA VAL A 43 -3.26 -4.43 -6.35
C VAL A 43 -2.07 -3.64 -5.78
N LEU A 44 -1.37 -2.84 -6.60
CA LEU A 44 -0.23 -2.05 -6.14
C LEU A 44 -0.69 -0.97 -5.15
N VAL A 45 -1.83 -0.34 -5.43
CA VAL A 45 -2.43 0.67 -4.56
C VAL A 45 -2.87 0.06 -3.23
N VAL A 46 -3.50 -1.12 -3.25
CA VAL A 46 -3.87 -1.87 -2.03
C VAL A 46 -2.64 -2.18 -1.18
N LEU A 47 -1.56 -2.65 -1.81
CA LEU A 47 -0.31 -2.97 -1.12
C LEU A 47 0.36 -1.73 -0.54
N ALA A 48 0.33 -0.59 -1.24
CA ALA A 48 0.83 0.68 -0.72
C ALA A 48 0.04 1.13 0.53
N GLY A 49 -1.29 1.05 0.48
CA GLY A 49 -2.14 1.35 1.64
C GLY A 49 -1.85 0.43 2.82
N LEU A 50 -1.79 -0.89 2.58
CA LEU A 50 -1.45 -1.88 3.62
C LEU A 50 -0.05 -1.65 4.20
N GLY A 51 0.92 -1.22 3.39
CA GLY A 51 2.26 -0.83 3.85
C GLY A 51 2.23 0.34 4.82
N ILE A 52 1.39 1.34 4.55
CA ILE A 52 1.17 2.46 5.48
C ILE A 52 0.51 1.97 6.77
N LEU A 53 -0.55 1.16 6.69
CA LEU A 53 -1.15 0.57 7.90
C LEU A 53 -0.16 -0.28 8.69
N ALA A 54 0.75 -1.01 8.03
CA ALA A 54 1.71 -1.89 8.70
C ALA A 54 2.67 -1.15 9.65
N THR A 55 2.84 0.17 9.49
CA THR A 55 3.67 0.99 10.38
C THR A 55 3.14 1.09 11.80
N GLU A 56 1.80 1.09 11.96
CA GLU A 56 1.13 1.22 13.27
C GLU A 56 0.30 -0.02 13.63
N PHE A 57 -0.07 -0.84 12.65
CA PHE A 57 -0.97 -1.97 12.81
C PHE A 57 -0.29 -3.29 12.41
N ALA A 58 0.07 -4.10 13.41
CA ALA A 58 0.74 -5.38 13.20
C ALA A 58 -0.05 -6.37 12.33
N TRP A 59 -1.39 -6.27 12.29
CA TRP A 59 -2.21 -7.13 11.44
C TRP A 59 -1.98 -6.86 9.94
N ALA A 60 -1.71 -5.61 9.55
CA ALA A 60 -1.46 -5.24 8.16
C ALA A 60 -0.11 -5.79 7.70
N GLY A 61 0.92 -5.75 8.55
CA GLY A 61 2.19 -6.42 8.29
C GLY A 61 2.03 -7.94 8.10
N ARG A 62 1.21 -8.60 8.94
CA ARG A 62 0.89 -10.03 8.76
C ARG A 62 0.15 -10.32 7.46
N ALA A 63 -0.75 -9.42 7.03
CA ALA A 63 -1.44 -9.56 5.75
C ALA A 63 -0.45 -9.49 4.58
N MET A 64 0.49 -8.55 4.61
CA MET A 64 1.54 -8.43 3.58
C MET A 64 2.45 -9.67 3.51
N GLU A 65 2.86 -10.22 4.66
CA GLU A 65 3.63 -11.47 4.73
C GLU A 65 2.89 -12.66 4.09
N LYS A 66 1.58 -12.78 4.35
CA LYS A 66 0.73 -13.79 3.67
C LYS A 66 0.67 -13.55 2.16
N THR A 67 0.49 -12.30 1.72
CA THR A 67 0.48 -12.00 0.28
C THR A 67 1.81 -12.35 -0.37
N LYS A 68 2.93 -12.07 0.31
CA LYS A 68 4.27 -12.42 -0.17
C LYS A 68 4.48 -13.91 -0.27
N SER A 69 4.03 -14.70 0.71
CA SER A 69 4.15 -16.17 0.66
C SER A 69 3.32 -16.76 -0.48
N ILE A 70 2.08 -16.28 -0.67
CA ILE A 70 1.21 -16.68 -1.78
C ILE A 70 1.83 -16.30 -3.13
N ALA A 71 2.34 -15.07 -3.26
CA ALA A 71 2.98 -14.60 -4.48
C ALA A 71 4.25 -15.39 -4.81
N LYS A 72 5.05 -15.76 -3.80
CA LYS A 72 6.25 -16.59 -3.97
C LYS A 72 5.87 -17.99 -4.47
N SER A 73 4.89 -18.63 -3.82
CA SER A 73 4.41 -19.95 -4.25
C SER A 73 3.77 -19.92 -5.65
N ALA A 74 3.08 -18.83 -6.01
CA ALA A 74 2.55 -18.64 -7.35
C ALA A 74 3.66 -18.43 -8.38
N ALA A 75 4.68 -17.62 -8.07
CA ALA A 75 5.83 -17.38 -8.94
C ALA A 75 6.67 -18.64 -9.17
N GLU A 76 6.92 -19.44 -8.13
CA GLU A 76 7.60 -20.73 -8.22
C GLU A 76 6.85 -21.71 -9.13
N LYS A 77 5.51 -21.71 -9.09
CA LYS A 77 4.67 -22.56 -9.96
C LYS A 77 4.57 -22.06 -11.41
N THR A 78 4.74 -20.77 -11.65
CA THR A 78 4.53 -20.16 -12.98
C THR A 78 5.82 -19.97 -13.78
N GLY A 79 7.00 -20.00 -13.16
CA GLY A 79 8.29 -19.94 -13.86
C GLY A 79 8.47 -18.70 -14.75
N LEU A 80 7.76 -17.60 -14.47
CA LEU A 80 7.73 -16.41 -15.34
C LEU A 80 9.08 -15.68 -15.33
N PRO A 81 9.67 -15.36 -16.49
CA PRO A 81 10.95 -14.66 -16.57
C PRO A 81 10.86 -13.24 -15.98
N LEU A 82 11.89 -12.85 -15.24
CA LEU A 82 11.94 -11.60 -14.45
C LEU A 82 11.61 -10.35 -15.29
N TRP A 83 11.97 -10.35 -16.57
CA TRP A 83 11.71 -9.28 -17.54
C TRP A 83 10.22 -9.05 -17.82
N VAL A 84 9.40 -10.11 -17.88
CA VAL A 84 7.95 -10.01 -18.09
C VAL A 84 7.26 -9.40 -16.87
N LYS A 85 7.76 -9.71 -15.67
CA LYS A 85 7.30 -9.09 -14.42
C LYS A 85 7.58 -7.58 -14.41
N TYR A 86 8.73 -7.14 -14.92
CA TYR A 86 9.04 -5.71 -15.05
C TYR A 86 8.17 -5.01 -16.11
N PHE A 87 7.87 -5.67 -17.23
CA PHE A 87 6.98 -5.12 -18.26
C PHE A 87 5.55 -4.90 -17.76
N VAL A 88 5.00 -5.86 -17.02
CA VAL A 88 3.65 -5.74 -16.44
C VAL A 88 3.59 -4.66 -15.36
N VAL A 89 4.63 -4.55 -14.52
CA VAL A 89 4.72 -3.52 -13.48
C VAL A 89 4.90 -2.12 -14.10
N ALA A 90 5.76 -1.98 -15.11
CA ALA A 90 5.98 -0.71 -15.79
C ALA A 90 4.74 -0.25 -16.57
N GLY A 91 4.09 -1.16 -17.31
CA GLY A 91 2.84 -0.86 -18.02
C GLY A 91 1.72 -0.44 -17.06
N GLY A 92 1.55 -1.16 -15.96
CA GLY A 92 0.59 -0.80 -14.92
C GLY A 92 0.89 0.56 -14.28
N ALA A 93 2.16 0.86 -13.97
CA ALA A 93 2.56 2.14 -13.38
C ALA A 93 2.23 3.33 -14.30
N VAL A 94 2.48 3.21 -15.61
CA VAL A 94 2.15 4.25 -16.59
C VAL A 94 0.63 4.46 -16.68
N ILE A 95 -0.15 3.38 -16.73
CA ILE A 95 -1.62 3.45 -16.76
C ILE A 95 -2.18 4.10 -15.48
N SER A 96 -1.54 3.87 -14.33
CA SER A 96 -1.93 4.47 -13.05
C SER A 96 -1.73 5.97 -13.03
N ILE A 97 -0.58 6.43 -13.52
CA ILE A 97 -0.24 7.85 -13.58
C ILE A 97 -1.26 8.57 -14.48
N VAL A 98 -1.62 7.97 -15.61
CA VAL A 98 -2.63 8.50 -16.54
C VAL A 98 -4.02 8.54 -15.90
N ALA A 99 -4.43 7.49 -15.20
CA ALA A 99 -5.74 7.44 -14.55
C ALA A 99 -5.87 8.49 -13.43
N VAL A 100 -4.85 8.67 -12.60
CA VAL A 100 -4.83 9.70 -11.54
C VAL A 100 -4.92 11.11 -12.15
N PHE A 101 -4.26 11.33 -13.29
CA PHE A 101 -4.33 12.60 -14.01
C PHE A 101 -5.74 12.90 -14.54
N ILE A 102 -6.43 11.87 -15.05
CA ILE A 102 -7.79 11.99 -15.58
C ILE A 102 -8.81 12.25 -14.47
N TYR A 103 -8.70 11.56 -13.33
CA TYR A 103 -9.59 11.77 -12.19
C TYR A 103 -9.39 13.11 -11.47
N HIS A 104 -8.20 13.70 -11.55
CA HIS A 104 -7.94 14.99 -10.92
C HIS A 104 -8.47 16.17 -11.77
N TRP A 105 -8.63 16.00 -13.08
CA TRP A 105 -9.01 17.07 -14.00
C TRP A 105 -10.49 17.03 -14.44
N HIS A 106 -11.31 16.23 -13.76
CA HIS A 106 -12.77 16.15 -13.93
C HIS A 106 -13.45 16.43 -12.60
#